data_AF-A0A401PL00-F1
#
_entry.id   AF-A0A401PL00-F1
#
_cell.length_a   1.000
_cell.length_b   1.000
_cell.length_c   1.000
_cell.angle_alpha   90.00
_cell.angle_beta   90.00
_cell.angle_gamma   90.00
#
_symmetry.space_group_name_H-M   'P 1'
#
loop_
_entity.id
_entity.type
_entity.pdbx_description
1 polymer ?
#
loop_
_entity_poly.entity_id
_entity_poly.type
_entity_poly.pdbx_seq_one_letter_code
_entity_poly.pdbx_strand_id
1 'polypeptide(L)'
;MRFKFPILAITLEAVIIILYALFITYDDGANAKLAALNTTIPEDPFYKLYPSFQDVHVMIFVGFGFLMTFLKRYGFSSVGFNLLIAAFGLQWGTLMQGWLHHSDDGKIKVNILSLINADFSTATVLISFGAILGKTSPIQLLIMTLLEITIFACNEHLVTGILK
;
A
#
# COMPACT_ATOMS: atom_id res chain seq x y z
N MET A 1 -15.74 -7.10 -20.18
CA MET A 1 -14.52 -7.06 -19.34
C MET A 1 -13.87 -8.42 -19.07
N ARG A 2 -14.43 -9.56 -19.52
CA ARG A 2 -13.92 -10.92 -19.20
C ARG A 2 -12.44 -11.15 -19.48
N PHE A 3 -11.85 -10.50 -20.49
CA PHE A 3 -10.42 -10.65 -20.81
C PHE A 3 -9.59 -9.41 -20.48
N LYS A 4 -10.12 -8.20 -20.72
CA LYS A 4 -9.37 -6.94 -20.53
C LYS A 4 -8.95 -6.70 -19.08
N PHE A 5 -9.83 -6.98 -18.12
CA PHE A 5 -9.52 -6.78 -16.70
C PHE A 5 -8.50 -7.79 -16.17
N PRO A 6 -8.67 -9.12 -16.38
CA PRO A 6 -7.69 -10.09 -15.91
C PRO A 6 -6.31 -9.91 -16.54
N ILE A 7 -6.25 -9.62 -17.85
CA ILE A 7 -4.97 -9.36 -18.53
C ILE A 7 -4.26 -8.18 -17.87
N LEU A 8 -4.94 -7.05 -17.68
CA LEU A 8 -4.34 -5.87 -17.05
C LEU A 8 -3.89 -6.17 -15.61
N ALA A 9 -4.73 -6.80 -14.80
CA ALA A 9 -4.41 -7.11 -13.40
C ALA A 9 -3.20 -8.04 -13.31
N ILE A 10 -3.15 -9.10 -14.11
CA ILE A 10 -2.00 -10.04 -14.14
C ILE A 10 -0.74 -9.33 -14.64
N THR A 11 -0.84 -8.48 -15.65
CA THR A 11 0.31 -7.69 -16.11
C THR A 11 0.83 -6.75 -15.03
N LEU A 12 -0.05 -6.03 -14.34
CA LEU A 12 0.33 -5.13 -13.24
C LEU A 12 0.97 -5.91 -12.09
N GLU A 13 0.40 -7.05 -11.69
CA GLU A 13 0.97 -7.89 -10.62
C GLU A 13 2.34 -8.45 -11.02
N ALA A 14 2.50 -8.93 -12.26
CA ALA A 14 3.78 -9.42 -12.75
C ALA A 14 4.85 -8.31 -12.74
N VAL A 15 4.49 -7.08 -13.11
CA VAL A 15 5.39 -5.93 -13.02
C VAL A 15 5.76 -5.64 -11.57
N ILE A 16 4.80 -5.63 -10.65
CA ILE A 16 5.07 -5.43 -9.21
C ILE A 16 6.01 -6.51 -8.67
N ILE A 17 5.78 -7.79 -8.99
CA ILE A 17 6.65 -8.88 -8.54
C ILE A 17 8.09 -8.68 -9.01
N ILE A 18 8.30 -8.28 -10.27
CA ILE A 18 9.63 -8.00 -10.81
C ILE A 18 10.26 -6.81 -10.08
N LEU A 19 9.52 -5.73 -9.86
CA LEU A 19 10.02 -4.56 -9.14
C LEU A 19 10.37 -4.88 -7.69
N TYR A 20 9.55 -5.67 -7.00
CA TYR A 20 9.83 -6.15 -5.64
C TYR A 20 11.11 -6.98 -5.61
N ALA A 21 11.29 -7.91 -6.56
CA ALA A 21 12.49 -8.75 -6.62
C ALA A 21 13.77 -7.95 -6.88
N LEU A 22 13.70 -6.84 -7.61
CA LEU A 22 14.85 -6.01 -7.95
C LEU A 22 15.19 -4.97 -6.88
N PHE A 23 14.17 -4.31 -6.30
CA PHE A 23 14.37 -3.11 -5.49
C PHE A 23 14.10 -3.31 -4.00
N ILE A 24 13.33 -4.32 -3.58
CA ILE A 24 12.96 -4.49 -2.18
C ILE A 24 13.91 -5.43 -1.45
N THR A 25 14.35 -5.00 -0.27
CA THR A 25 15.10 -5.80 0.69
C THR A 25 14.51 -5.64 2.08
N TYR A 26 14.76 -6.60 2.97
CA TYR A 26 14.35 -6.50 4.36
C TYR A 26 15.37 -5.72 5.16
N ASP A 27 14.88 -4.93 6.13
CA ASP A 27 15.76 -4.20 7.04
C ASP A 27 16.62 -5.17 7.88
N ASP A 28 17.81 -4.73 8.29
CA ASP A 28 18.81 -5.57 8.95
C ASP A 28 18.34 -6.08 10.33
N GLY A 29 17.41 -5.35 10.97
CA GLY A 29 16.70 -5.79 12.19
C GLY A 29 15.59 -6.82 11.96
N ALA A 30 15.09 -6.96 10.72
CA ALA A 30 14.09 -7.98 10.34
C ALA A 30 14.74 -9.27 9.84
N ASN A 31 16.06 -9.30 9.68
CA ASN A 31 16.80 -10.49 9.27
C ASN A 31 16.86 -11.50 10.42
N ALA A 32 16.05 -12.56 10.34
CA ALA A 32 16.05 -13.69 11.28
C ALA A 32 17.45 -14.31 11.49
N LYS A 33 18.34 -14.18 10.50
CA LYS A 33 19.72 -14.68 10.53
C LYS A 33 20.66 -13.82 11.40
N LEU A 34 20.39 -12.52 11.55
CA LEU A 34 21.16 -11.60 12.38
C LEU A 34 20.63 -11.58 13.83
N ALA A 35 19.32 -11.72 14.01
CA ALA A 35 18.66 -11.84 15.32
C ALA A 35 19.12 -13.07 16.11
N ALA A 36 19.52 -14.16 15.44
CA ALA A 36 20.07 -15.34 16.10
C ALA A 36 21.48 -15.12 16.71
N LEU A 37 22.18 -14.05 16.31
CA LEU A 37 23.55 -13.76 16.73
C LEU A 37 23.65 -12.70 17.84
N ASN A 38 22.66 -11.80 17.95
CA ASN A 38 22.65 -10.73 18.95
C ASN A 38 21.62 -11.02 20.05
N THR A 39 22.06 -11.59 21.16
CA THR A 39 21.30 -11.87 22.39
C THR A 39 21.09 -10.65 23.30
N THR A 40 21.20 -9.44 22.75
CA THR A 40 20.83 -8.21 23.47
C THR A 40 19.51 -7.75 22.92
N ILE A 41 18.42 -7.91 23.68
CA ILE A 41 17.06 -7.47 23.32
C ILE A 41 17.10 -5.97 23.05
N PRO A 42 17.18 -5.49 21.80
CA PRO A 42 16.85 -4.11 21.53
C PRO A 42 15.32 -4.07 21.60
N GLU A 43 14.72 -2.99 22.11
CA GLU A 43 13.29 -2.82 21.94
C GLU A 43 13.01 -2.66 20.44
N ASP A 44 12.78 -3.77 19.75
CA ASP A 44 12.58 -3.75 18.30
C ASP A 44 11.36 -2.86 18.01
N PRO A 45 11.52 -1.78 17.24
CA PRO A 45 10.44 -0.84 16.94
C PRO A 45 9.26 -1.53 16.27
N PHE A 46 9.49 -2.72 15.70
CA PHE A 46 8.47 -3.65 15.22
C PHE A 46 7.38 -3.92 16.27
N TYR A 47 7.73 -4.35 17.50
CA TYR A 47 6.73 -4.75 18.50
C TYR A 47 5.90 -3.57 19.00
N LYS A 48 6.45 -2.36 18.99
CA LYS A 48 5.75 -1.14 19.39
C LYS A 48 4.78 -0.64 18.31
N LEU A 49 5.18 -0.74 17.04
CA LEU A 49 4.41 -0.21 15.91
C LEU A 49 3.43 -1.21 15.30
N TYR A 50 3.63 -2.52 15.52
CA TYR A 50 2.77 -3.56 14.96
C TYR A 50 1.29 -3.41 15.36
N PRO A 51 0.92 -3.10 16.62
CA PRO A 51 -0.48 -2.86 16.97
C PRO A 51 -1.09 -1.68 16.18
N SER A 52 -0.35 -0.58 16.05
CA SER A 52 -0.81 0.59 15.27
C SER A 52 -0.95 0.25 13.78
N PHE A 53 -0.04 -0.55 13.22
CA PHE A 53 -0.18 -1.09 11.88
C PHE A 53 -1.47 -1.88 11.72
N GLN A 54 -1.78 -2.80 12.64
CA GLN A 54 -3.01 -3.59 12.57
C GLN A 54 -4.26 -2.71 12.61
N ASP A 55 -4.30 -1.69 13.47
CA ASP A 55 -5.45 -0.79 13.57
C ASP A 55 -5.69 -0.04 12.25
N VAL A 56 -4.62 0.50 11.64
CA VAL A 56 -4.71 1.18 10.34
C VAL A 56 -5.10 0.20 9.24
N HIS A 57 -4.50 -0.98 9.20
CA HIS A 57 -4.79 -1.99 8.19
C HIS A 57 -6.26 -2.45 8.25
N VAL A 58 -6.81 -2.65 9.45
CA VAL A 58 -8.24 -2.97 9.64
C VAL A 58 -9.12 -1.80 9.16
N MET A 59 -8.73 -0.55 9.41
CA MET A 59 -9.45 0.61 8.86
C MET A 59 -9.49 0.59 7.33
N ILE A 60 -8.40 0.24 6.64
CA ILE A 60 -8.32 0.16 5.17
C ILE A 60 -9.23 -0.94 4.61
N PHE A 61 -9.10 -2.17 5.10
CA PHE A 61 -9.82 -3.31 4.53
C PHE A 61 -11.27 -3.41 5.01
N VAL A 62 -11.50 -3.27 6.32
CA VAL A 62 -12.81 -3.45 6.94
C VAL A 62 -13.53 -2.11 7.09
N GLY A 63 -12.85 -1.09 7.61
CA GLY A 63 -13.43 0.23 7.85
C GLY A 63 -14.02 0.84 6.57
N PHE A 64 -13.16 1.20 5.61
CA PHE A 64 -13.59 1.74 4.32
C PHE A 64 -14.44 0.74 3.52
N GLY A 65 -14.05 -0.54 3.53
CA GLY A 65 -14.75 -1.59 2.78
C GLY A 65 -16.23 -1.70 3.15
N PHE A 66 -16.55 -1.78 4.44
CA PHE A 66 -17.94 -1.87 4.91
C PHE A 66 -18.65 -0.52 4.96
N LEU A 67 -17.93 0.59 5.19
CA LEU A 67 -18.52 1.93 5.15
C LEU A 67 -19.21 2.21 3.82
N MET A 68 -18.60 1.79 2.71
CA MET A 68 -19.13 2.00 1.35
C MET A 68 -20.29 1.05 0.98
N THR A 69 -20.67 0.09 1.84
CA THR A 69 -21.77 -0.86 1.58
C THR A 69 -23.17 -0.30 1.75
N PHE A 70 -23.32 0.97 2.17
CA PHE A 70 -24.64 1.61 2.37
C PHE A 70 -25.52 1.61 1.11
N LEU A 71 -24.93 1.45 -0.08
CA LEU A 71 -25.65 1.30 -1.34
C LEU A 71 -26.32 -0.08 -1.44
N LYS A 72 -27.66 -0.09 -1.32
CA LYS A 72 -28.54 -1.27 -1.32
C LYS A 72 -28.26 -2.32 -2.41
N ARG A 73 -27.79 -1.91 -3.61
CA ARG A 73 -27.50 -2.82 -4.73
C ARG A 73 -26.01 -2.96 -5.07
N TYR A 74 -25.11 -2.29 -4.34
CA TYR A 74 -23.68 -2.24 -4.64
C TYR A 74 -22.78 -2.77 -3.53
N GLY A 75 -23.34 -3.33 -2.45
CA GLY A 75 -22.57 -3.81 -1.30
C GLY A 75 -21.45 -4.81 -1.65
N PHE A 76 -21.75 -5.84 -2.45
CA PHE A 76 -20.74 -6.84 -2.84
C PHE A 76 -19.64 -6.26 -3.75
N SER A 77 -20.00 -5.39 -4.69
CA SER A 77 -19.03 -4.72 -5.55
C SER A 77 -18.18 -3.72 -4.77
N SER A 78 -18.76 -3.03 -3.79
CA SER A 78 -18.07 -2.09 -2.92
C SER A 78 -16.93 -2.75 -2.14
N VAL A 79 -17.22 -3.84 -1.41
CA VAL A 79 -16.20 -4.56 -0.64
C VAL A 79 -15.16 -5.20 -1.56
N GLY A 80 -15.59 -5.79 -2.68
CA GLY A 80 -14.68 -6.43 -3.63
C GLY A 80 -13.73 -5.44 -4.31
N PHE A 81 -14.21 -4.26 -4.70
CA PHE A 81 -13.37 -3.22 -5.30
C PHE A 81 -12.48 -2.54 -4.26
N ASN A 82 -12.97 -2.37 -3.02
CA ASN A 82 -12.13 -1.92 -1.91
C ASN A 82 -10.96 -2.88 -1.68
N LEU A 83 -11.22 -4.19 -1.63
CA LEU A 83 -10.18 -5.21 -1.47
C LEU A 83 -9.16 -5.15 -2.62
N LEU A 84 -9.63 -5.00 -3.86
CA LEU A 84 -8.76 -4.88 -5.05
C LEU A 84 -7.86 -3.64 -4.97
N ILE A 85 -8.45 -2.48 -4.67
CA ILE A 85 -7.71 -1.21 -4.54
C ILE A 85 -6.72 -1.29 -3.39
N ALA A 86 -7.14 -1.82 -2.23
CA ALA A 86 -6.29 -1.92 -1.06
C ALA A 86 -5.09 -2.85 -1.30
N ALA A 87 -5.31 -4.05 -1.86
CA ALA A 87 -4.23 -5.00 -2.13
C ALA A 87 -3.20 -4.41 -3.11
N PHE A 88 -3.66 -3.85 -4.22
CA PHE A 88 -2.78 -3.24 -5.23
C PHE A 88 -2.12 -1.96 -4.72
N GLY A 89 -2.87 -1.13 -4.00
CA GLY A 89 -2.43 0.15 -3.46
C GLY A 89 -1.30 0.00 -2.45
N LEU A 90 -1.37 -0.99 -1.56
CA LEU A 90 -0.31 -1.24 -0.58
C LEU A 90 1.01 -1.64 -1.24
N GLN A 91 0.94 -2.49 -2.24
CA GLN A 91 2.13 -2.92 -2.97
C GLN A 91 2.77 -1.73 -3.71
N TRP A 92 1.96 -0.95 -4.41
CA TRP A 92 2.45 0.21 -5.16
C TRP A 92 2.93 1.35 -4.25
N GLY A 93 2.22 1.60 -3.14
CA GLY A 93 2.57 2.60 -2.13
C GLY A 93 3.90 2.29 -1.47
N THR A 94 4.15 1.02 -1.13
CA THR A 94 5.44 0.59 -0.56
C THR A 94 6.60 0.87 -1.52
N LEU A 95 6.43 0.60 -2.82
CA LEU A 95 7.46 0.91 -3.83
C LEU A 95 7.69 2.42 -3.98
N MET A 96 6.62 3.19 -4.16
CA MET A 96 6.70 4.63 -4.42
C MET A 96 7.26 5.41 -3.23
N GLN A 97 6.78 5.14 -2.02
CA GLN A 97 7.34 5.76 -0.82
C GLN A 97 8.75 5.27 -0.52
N GLY A 98 9.05 4.00 -0.83
CA GLY A 98 10.38 3.43 -0.70
C GLY A 98 11.41 4.17 -1.56
N TRP A 99 11.09 4.41 -2.84
CA TRP A 99 11.97 5.15 -3.75
C TRP A 99 12.24 6.60 -3.31
N LEU A 100 11.24 7.28 -2.75
CA LEU A 100 11.36 8.70 -2.41
C LEU A 100 11.96 8.97 -1.02
N HIS A 101 11.82 8.03 -0.06
CA HIS A 101 12.24 8.27 1.32
C HIS A 101 13.45 7.45 1.79
N HIS A 102 13.74 6.30 1.18
CA HIS A 102 14.72 5.33 1.71
C HIS A 102 15.72 4.80 0.65
N SER A 103 16.00 5.58 -0.39
CA SER A 103 16.97 5.20 -1.44
C SER A 103 18.42 5.44 -1.02
N ASP A 104 18.84 4.93 0.13
CA ASP A 104 20.26 4.81 0.45
C ASP A 104 20.76 3.50 -0.17
N ASP A 105 21.58 3.61 -1.23
CA ASP A 105 22.19 2.49 -1.99
C ASP A 105 21.28 1.82 -3.05
N GLY A 106 20.17 2.46 -3.42
CA GLY A 106 19.29 1.99 -4.51
C GLY A 106 18.41 0.78 -4.16
N LYS A 107 18.38 0.38 -2.88
CA LYS A 107 17.50 -0.68 -2.36
C LYS A 107 16.54 -0.10 -1.33
N ILE A 108 15.27 -0.48 -1.44
CA ILE A 108 14.21 -0.10 -0.51
C ILE A 108 14.22 -1.10 0.66
N LYS A 109 14.59 -0.63 1.85
CA LYS A 109 14.46 -1.42 3.09
C LYS A 109 13.02 -1.36 3.60
N VAL A 110 12.31 -2.48 3.54
CA VAL A 110 10.93 -2.57 4.04
C VAL A 110 10.92 -2.84 5.54
N ASN A 111 10.22 -1.99 6.29
CA ASN A 111 9.97 -2.08 7.72
C ASN A 111 8.47 -1.81 8.02
N ILE A 112 8.00 -2.08 9.24
CA ILE A 112 6.62 -1.83 9.69
C ILE A 112 6.16 -0.40 9.41
N LEU A 113 7.06 0.59 9.55
CA LEU A 113 6.74 2.00 9.27
C LEU A 113 6.45 2.22 7.78
N SER A 114 7.19 1.58 6.87
CA SER A 114 6.92 1.67 5.44
C SER A 114 5.57 1.06 5.06
N LEU A 115 5.15 -0.01 5.76
CA LEU A 115 3.83 -0.62 5.57
C LEU A 115 2.71 0.31 6.05
N ILE A 116 2.87 0.93 7.22
CA ILE A 116 1.92 1.93 7.74
C ILE A 116 1.79 3.11 6.78
N ASN A 117 2.90 3.63 6.26
CA ASN A 117 2.87 4.73 5.32
C ASN A 117 2.20 4.32 3.99
N ALA A 118 2.39 3.07 3.54
CA ALA A 118 1.70 2.53 2.38
C ALA A 118 0.18 2.42 2.63
N ASP A 119 -0.24 2.01 3.83
CA ASP A 119 -1.66 2.04 4.22
C ASP A 119 -2.23 3.47 4.17
N PHE A 120 -1.49 4.49 4.64
CA PHE A 120 -1.94 5.88 4.54
C PHE A 120 -2.07 6.37 3.09
N SER A 121 -1.12 6.03 2.21
CA SER A 121 -1.24 6.34 0.77
C SER A 121 -2.45 5.64 0.14
N THR A 122 -2.75 4.42 0.57
CA THR A 122 -3.91 3.65 0.09
C THR A 122 -5.21 4.25 0.60
N ALA A 123 -5.22 4.79 1.82
CA ALA A 123 -6.38 5.45 2.42
C ALA A 123 -6.88 6.62 1.54
N THR A 124 -5.97 7.40 0.95
CA THR A 124 -6.36 8.54 0.09
C THR A 124 -7.12 8.06 -1.14
N VAL A 125 -6.66 6.97 -1.76
CA VAL A 125 -7.32 6.34 -2.90
C VAL A 125 -8.71 5.80 -2.52
N LEU A 126 -8.85 5.23 -1.31
CA LEU A 126 -10.14 4.75 -0.83
C LEU A 126 -11.13 5.89 -0.54
N ILE A 127 -10.64 7.04 -0.07
CA ILE A 127 -11.46 8.26 0.07
C ILE A 127 -11.94 8.73 -1.32
N SER A 128 -11.04 8.81 -2.30
CA SER A 128 -11.37 9.14 -3.69
C SER A 128 -12.33 8.12 -4.33
N PHE A 129 -12.16 6.84 -4.03
CA PHE A 129 -13.07 5.78 -4.46
C PHE A 129 -14.49 5.99 -3.92
N GLY A 130 -14.63 6.41 -2.66
CA GLY A 130 -15.92 6.75 -2.06
C GLY A 130 -16.71 7.81 -2.85
N ALA A 131 -16.03 8.80 -3.45
CA ALA A 131 -16.66 9.86 -4.24
C ALA A 131 -17.20 9.37 -5.60
N ILE A 132 -16.58 8.35 -6.19
CA ILE A 132 -16.91 7.81 -7.52
C ILE A 132 -17.58 6.43 -7.46
N LEU A 133 -17.91 5.97 -6.25
CA LEU A 133 -18.51 4.67 -5.97
C LEU A 133 -19.76 4.43 -6.83
N GLY A 134 -19.86 3.24 -7.42
CA GLY A 134 -21.02 2.85 -8.23
C GLY A 134 -21.00 3.33 -9.68
N LYS A 135 -20.04 4.18 -10.08
CA LYS A 135 -19.96 4.76 -11.45
C LYS A 135 -18.75 4.31 -12.25
N THR A 136 -17.77 3.65 -11.62
CA THR A 136 -16.50 3.28 -12.23
C THR A 136 -16.33 1.79 -12.45
N SER A 137 -15.43 1.44 -13.37
CA SER A 137 -15.02 0.06 -13.63
C SER A 137 -13.76 -0.32 -12.85
N PRO A 138 -13.51 -1.61 -12.60
CA PRO A 138 -12.31 -2.08 -11.91
C PRO A 138 -10.99 -1.62 -12.56
N ILE A 139 -10.98 -1.52 -13.90
CA ILE A 139 -9.82 -1.03 -14.65
C ILE A 139 -9.56 0.45 -14.36
N GLN A 140 -10.60 1.28 -14.32
CA GLN A 140 -10.46 2.69 -13.96
C GLN A 140 -9.97 2.86 -12.53
N LEU A 141 -10.42 1.99 -11.62
CA LEU A 141 -9.95 1.99 -10.22
C LEU A 141 -8.46 1.66 -10.14
N LEU A 142 -7.97 0.62 -10.82
CA LEU A 142 -6.53 0.30 -10.85
C LEU A 142 -5.68 1.44 -11.40
N ILE A 143 -6.13 2.08 -12.50
CA ILE A 143 -5.42 3.23 -13.08
C ILE A 143 -5.42 4.42 -12.11
N MET A 144 -6.56 4.68 -11.46
CA MET A 144 -6.68 5.73 -10.43
C MET A 144 -5.71 5.48 -9.28
N THR A 145 -5.68 4.25 -8.74
CA THR A 145 -4.77 3.87 -7.65
C THR A 145 -3.31 4.10 -8.03
N LEU A 146 -2.90 3.70 -9.24
CA LEU A 146 -1.52 3.89 -9.70
C LEU A 146 -1.13 5.37 -9.77
N LEU A 147 -2.00 6.21 -10.34
CA LEU A 147 -1.73 7.64 -10.49
C LEU A 147 -1.77 8.38 -9.15
N GLU A 148 -2.81 8.13 -8.35
CA GLU A 148 -3.06 8.85 -7.10
C GLU A 148 -1.99 8.57 -6.06
N ILE A 149 -1.55 7.32 -5.91
CA ILE A 149 -0.45 6.97 -4.98
C ILE A 149 0.87 7.58 -5.45
N THR A 150 1.13 7.63 -6.76
CA THR A 150 2.34 8.28 -7.29
C THR A 150 2.35 9.77 -6.92
N ILE A 151 1.22 10.46 -7.15
CA ILE A 151 1.06 11.87 -6.81
C ILE A 151 1.15 12.08 -5.29
N PHE A 152 0.52 11.21 -4.50
CA PHE A 152 0.58 11.24 -3.04
C PHE A 152 2.03 11.16 -2.56
N ALA A 153 2.79 10.18 -3.05
CA ALA A 153 4.18 9.98 -2.63
C ALA A 153 5.06 11.17 -3.03
N CYS A 154 4.90 11.72 -4.24
CA CYS A 154 5.59 12.95 -4.64
C CYS A 154 5.22 14.14 -3.74
N ASN A 155 3.92 14.31 -3.44
CA ASN A 155 3.45 15.40 -2.60
C ASN A 155 3.96 15.28 -1.16
N GLU A 156 3.91 14.07 -0.58
CA GLU A 156 4.46 13.78 0.74
C GLU A 156 5.96 14.11 0.80
N HIS A 157 6.73 13.70 -0.20
CA HIS A 157 8.16 14.00 -0.29
C HIS A 157 8.44 15.52 -0.40
N LEU A 158 7.67 16.25 -1.23
CA LEU A 158 7.81 17.69 -1.37
C LEU A 158 7.53 18.42 -0.05
N VAL A 159 6.45 18.06 0.65
CA VAL A 159 6.02 18.72 1.88
C VAL A 159 6.96 18.40 3.04
N THR A 160 7.33 17.13 3.21
CA THR A 160 8.13 16.69 4.38
C THR A 160 9.63 16.90 4.19
N GLY A 161 10.11 16.87 2.94
CA GLY A 161 11.52 17.00 2.60
C GLY A 161 11.97 18.42 2.27
N ILE A 162 11.21 19.14 1.43
CA ILE A 162 11.66 20.42 0.83
C ILE A 162 11.06 21.64 1.54
N LEU A 163 9.77 21.59 1.90
CA LEU A 163 9.02 22.75 2.42
C LEU A 163 9.05 22.88 3.95
N LYS A 164 10.04 22.30 4.62
CA LYS A 164 10.20 22.38 6.08
C LYS A 164 10.37 23.80 6.59
#